data_AF-A0A842MVR4-F1
#
_entry.id   AF-A0A842MVR4-F1
#
_cell.length_a   1.000
_cell.length_b   1.000
_cell.length_c   1.000
_cell.angle_alpha   90.00
_cell.angle_beta   90.00
_cell.angle_gamma   90.00
#
_symmetry.space_group_name_H-M   'P 1'
#
loop_
_entity.id
_entity.type
_entity.pdbx_description
1 polymer ?
#
loop_
_entity_poly.entity_id
_entity_poly.type
_entity_poly.pdbx_seq_one_letter_code
_entity_poly.pdbx_strand_id
1 'polypeptide(L)'
;MANPEDGDNGTTEEPQTRRPTGMKGFTIIWFGQLVSLLGTGMTQFALTIWAWQATGEATALALVALFTAVPQILTSPLAGAIVDRYDRKHVMMLSDLAAGIATAAVLLLHTSGNLQVWHLYVTAAFTGTFQAFQFPAYS
;
A
#
# COMPACT_ATOMS: atom_id res chain seq x y z
N MET A 1 -58.98 -5.87 -34.71
CA MET A 1 -58.94 -6.37 -33.33
C MET A 1 -57.54 -6.93 -33.13
N ALA A 2 -56.70 -6.23 -32.35
CA ALA A 2 -55.38 -6.54 -31.73
C ALA A 2 -54.39 -7.52 -32.42
N ASN A 3 -53.06 -7.39 -32.40
CA ASN A 3 -52.05 -6.37 -32.02
C ASN A 3 -50.70 -6.93 -32.55
N PRO A 4 -49.82 -6.14 -33.19
CA PRO A 4 -48.45 -6.53 -33.52
C PRO A 4 -47.45 -6.07 -32.42
N GLU A 5 -46.29 -6.72 -32.37
CA GLU A 5 -45.02 -6.34 -31.71
C GLU A 5 -45.02 -6.10 -30.18
N ASP A 6 -44.10 -6.76 -29.45
CA ASP A 6 -43.00 -6.04 -28.80
C ASP A 6 -42.29 -6.90 -27.73
N GLY A 7 -40.98 -7.05 -27.93
CA GLY A 7 -40.03 -6.86 -26.84
C GLY A 7 -39.75 -8.05 -25.94
N ASP A 8 -38.87 -8.93 -26.42
CA ASP A 8 -37.85 -9.57 -25.58
C ASP A 8 -37.11 -8.48 -24.79
N ASN A 9 -37.52 -8.24 -23.56
CA ASN A 9 -36.85 -7.31 -22.65
C ASN A 9 -36.06 -8.15 -21.64
N GLY A 10 -34.98 -8.74 -22.14
CA GLY A 10 -33.89 -9.31 -21.34
C GLY A 10 -33.25 -8.21 -20.49
N THR A 11 -33.87 -7.88 -19.36
CA THR A 11 -33.23 -7.11 -18.30
C THR A 11 -32.10 -7.97 -17.75
N THR A 12 -30.90 -7.73 -18.27
CA THR A 12 -29.67 -8.28 -17.72
C THR A 12 -29.48 -7.59 -16.37
N GLU A 13 -30.03 -8.16 -15.30
CA GLU A 13 -29.77 -7.72 -13.93
C GLU A 13 -28.28 -7.94 -13.66
N GLU A 14 -27.47 -6.89 -13.82
CA GLU A 14 -26.09 -6.91 -13.33
C GLU A 14 -26.13 -7.30 -11.84
N PRO A 15 -25.34 -8.30 -11.40
CA PRO A 15 -25.37 -8.75 -10.03
C PRO A 15 -24.90 -7.60 -9.14
N GLN A 16 -25.84 -6.97 -8.43
CA GLN A 16 -25.55 -5.96 -7.41
C GLN A 16 -24.72 -6.63 -6.31
N THR A 17 -23.40 -6.50 -6.38
CA THR A 17 -22.47 -6.94 -5.33
C THR A 17 -22.83 -6.18 -4.05
N ARG A 18 -23.62 -6.80 -3.17
CA ARG A 18 -23.99 -6.24 -1.86
C ARG A 18 -22.72 -6.03 -1.06
N ARG A 19 -22.23 -4.79 -1.05
CA ARG A 19 -21.12 -4.38 -0.17
C ARG A 19 -21.57 -4.62 1.28
N PRO A 20 -20.79 -5.32 2.11
CA PRO A 20 -21.16 -5.54 3.50
C PRO A 20 -21.21 -4.17 4.21
N THR A 21 -22.40 -3.78 4.67
CA THR A 21 -22.66 -2.53 5.38
C THR A 21 -22.77 -2.78 6.89
N GLY A 22 -22.42 -1.77 7.71
CA GLY A 22 -22.45 -1.87 9.18
C GLY A 22 -21.26 -2.63 9.79
N MET A 23 -21.47 -3.26 10.95
CA MET A 23 -20.42 -3.95 11.72
C MET A 23 -19.66 -5.02 10.92
N LYS A 24 -20.34 -5.77 10.04
CA LYS A 24 -19.68 -6.81 9.24
C LYS A 24 -18.67 -6.23 8.25
N GLY A 25 -19.03 -5.14 7.56
CA GLY A 25 -18.11 -4.44 6.65
C GLY A 25 -16.92 -3.83 7.41
N PHE A 26 -17.20 -3.22 8.56
CA PHE A 26 -16.16 -2.68 9.44
C PHE A 26 -15.20 -3.76 9.92
N THR A 27 -15.68 -4.89 10.44
CA THR A 27 -14.82 -5.99 10.93
C THR A 27 -13.90 -6.54 9.84
N ILE A 28 -14.39 -6.69 8.61
CA ILE A 28 -13.57 -7.16 7.47
C ILE A 28 -12.44 -6.18 7.18
N ILE A 29 -12.75 -4.88 7.05
CA ILE A 29 -11.74 -3.85 6.77
C ILE A 29 -10.74 -3.75 7.93
N TRP A 30 -11.25 -3.72 9.16
CA TRP A 30 -10.42 -3.61 10.37
C TRP A 30 -9.46 -4.79 10.52
N PHE A 31 -9.95 -6.01 10.29
CA PHE A 31 -9.10 -7.20 10.37
C PHE A 31 -8.05 -7.23 9.25
N GLY A 32 -8.45 -6.87 8.02
CA GLY A 32 -7.51 -6.72 6.91
C GLY A 32 -6.42 -5.68 7.20
N GLN A 33 -6.79 -4.54 7.77
CA GLN A 33 -5.86 -3.50 8.18
C GLN A 33 -4.91 -3.97 9.29
N LEU A 34 -5.43 -4.69 10.28
CA LEU A 34 -4.63 -5.27 11.37
C LEU A 34 -3.57 -6.23 10.81
N VAL A 35 -3.97 -7.15 9.94
CA VAL A 35 -3.04 -8.10 9.31
C VAL A 35 -2.02 -7.36 8.46
N SER A 36 -2.44 -6.35 7.70
CA SER A 36 -1.54 -5.53 6.87
C SER A 36 -0.49 -4.80 7.72
N LEU A 37 -0.89 -4.18 8.83
CA LEU A 37 0.02 -3.49 9.75
C LEU A 37 1.03 -4.45 10.39
N LEU A 38 0.57 -5.62 10.82
CA LEU A 38 1.46 -6.66 11.35
C LEU A 38 2.46 -7.15 10.30
N GLY A 39 1.98 -7.47 9.09
CA GLY A 39 2.84 -7.90 7.98
C GLY A 39 3.88 -6.85 7.60
N THR A 40 3.50 -5.58 7.59
CA THR A 40 4.41 -4.45 7.33
C THR A 40 5.49 -4.36 8.40
N GLY A 41 5.11 -4.42 9.69
CA GLY A 41 6.07 -4.38 10.80
C GLY A 41 7.02 -5.58 10.80
N MET A 42 6.50 -6.79 10.54
CA MET A 42 7.32 -7.99 10.42
C MET A 42 8.29 -7.91 9.25
N THR A 43 7.86 -7.39 8.09
CA THR A 43 8.71 -7.20 6.92
C THR A 43 9.84 -6.23 7.23
N GLN A 44 9.53 -5.09 7.86
CA GLN A 44 10.53 -4.09 8.23
C GLN A 44 11.55 -4.64 9.22
N PHE A 45 11.10 -5.42 10.20
CA PHE A 45 11.97 -6.11 11.14
C PHE A 45 12.89 -7.13 10.44
N ALA A 46 12.33 -7.98 9.57
CA ALA A 46 13.09 -8.96 8.82
C ALA A 46 14.15 -8.32 7.91
N LEU A 47 13.80 -7.23 7.21
CA LEU A 47 14.75 -6.50 6.37
C LEU A 47 15.85 -5.82 7.18
N THR A 48 15.54 -5.34 8.39
CA THR A 48 16.53 -4.77 9.32
C THR A 48 17.55 -5.83 9.73
N ILE A 49 17.09 -7.02 10.15
CA ILE A 49 17.99 -8.13 10.49
C ILE A 49 18.80 -8.58 9.27
N TRP A 50 18.16 -8.72 8.11
CA TRP A 50 18.84 -9.13 6.89
C TRP A 50 19.94 -8.13 6.49
N ALA A 51 19.66 -6.83 6.54
CA ALA A 51 20.64 -5.79 6.21
C ALA A 51 21.84 -5.81 7.16
N TRP A 52 21.59 -6.04 8.45
CA TRP A 52 22.65 -6.24 9.44
C TRP A 52 23.48 -7.49 9.14
N GLN A 53 22.85 -8.63 8.84
CA GLN A 53 23.56 -9.86 8.49
C GLN A 53 24.37 -9.74 7.21
N ALA A 54 23.88 -8.98 6.22
CA ALA A 54 24.54 -8.79 4.94
C ALA A 54 25.75 -7.85 5.01
N THR A 55 25.75 -6.87 5.91
CA THR A 55 26.81 -5.83 5.98
C THR A 55 27.67 -5.92 7.23
N GLY A 56 27.10 -6.32 8.36
CA GLY A 56 27.71 -6.21 9.68
C GLY A 56 27.82 -4.78 10.21
N GLU A 57 27.22 -3.78 9.53
CA GLU A 57 27.40 -2.37 9.86
C GLU A 57 26.09 -1.68 10.26
N ALA A 58 26.16 -0.86 11.31
CA ALA A 58 25.04 -0.01 11.73
C ALA A 58 24.74 1.12 10.73
N THR A 59 25.74 1.53 9.94
CA THR A 59 25.63 2.56 8.90
C THR A 59 24.59 2.18 7.85
N ALA A 60 24.53 0.90 7.44
CA ALA A 60 23.58 0.41 6.46
C ALA A 60 22.13 0.58 6.95
N LEU A 61 21.87 0.29 8.22
CA LEU A 61 20.55 0.47 8.84
C LEU A 61 20.16 1.95 8.93
N ALA A 62 21.11 2.80 9.35
CA ALA A 62 20.91 4.24 9.40
C ALA A 62 20.61 4.82 8.02
N LEU A 63 21.27 4.33 6.96
CA LEU A 63 21.00 4.74 5.59
C LEU A 63 19.60 4.31 5.14
N VAL A 64 19.15 3.08 5.41
CA VAL A 64 17.77 2.66 5.10
C VAL A 64 16.75 3.58 5.78
N ALA A 65 16.96 3.89 7.06
CA ALA A 65 16.10 4.83 7.79
C ALA A 65 16.13 6.23 7.17
N LEU A 66 17.31 6.74 6.81
CA LEU A 66 17.49 8.05 6.18
C LEU A 66 16.78 8.11 4.82
N PHE A 67 16.98 7.11 3.98
CA PHE A 67 16.32 7.00 2.67
C PHE A 67 14.81 6.86 2.80
N THR A 68 14.27 6.37 3.93
CA THR A 68 12.82 6.39 4.18
C THR A 68 12.35 7.77 4.62
N ALA A 69 13.03 8.37 5.61
CA ALA A 69 12.61 9.61 6.24
C ALA A 69 12.76 10.85 5.33
N VAL A 70 13.84 10.94 4.55
CA VAL A 70 14.11 12.12 3.71
C VAL A 70 13.01 12.32 2.66
N PRO A 71 12.66 11.33 1.82
CA PRO A 71 11.59 11.49 0.85
C PRO A 71 10.24 11.74 1.52
N GLN A 72 9.96 11.07 2.64
CA GLN A 72 8.72 11.26 3.40
C GLN A 72 8.56 12.70 3.89
N ILE A 73 9.62 13.30 4.46
CA ILE A 73 9.60 14.68 4.93
C ILE A 73 9.40 15.63 3.74
N LEU A 74 10.11 15.39 2.63
CA LEU A 74 9.99 16.22 1.43
C LEU A 74 8.61 16.11 0.77
N THR A 75 7.99 14.94 0.78
CA THR A 75 6.64 14.75 0.21
C THR A 75 5.52 15.10 1.17
N SER A 76 5.76 15.23 2.48
CA SER A 76 4.73 15.58 3.46
C SER A 76 3.92 16.86 3.13
N PRO A 77 4.49 18.01 2.72
CA PRO A 77 3.69 19.18 2.34
C PRO A 77 2.91 18.96 1.05
N LEU A 78 3.47 18.21 0.09
CA LEU A 78 2.77 17.85 -1.15
C LEU A 78 1.60 16.91 -0.87
N ALA A 79 1.79 15.97 0.06
CA ALA A 79 0.77 15.03 0.48
C ALA A 79 -0.44 15.75 1.07
N GLY A 80 -0.23 16.75 1.93
CA GLY A 80 -1.30 17.61 2.43
C GLY A 80 -2.07 18.31 1.30
N ALA A 81 -1.36 18.98 0.39
CA ALA A 81 -1.99 19.70 -0.72
C ALA A 81 -2.76 18.79 -1.69
N ILE A 82 -2.30 17.55 -1.90
CA ILE A 82 -2.96 16.54 -2.76
C ILE A 82 -4.19 15.98 -2.06
N VAL A 83 -4.09 15.62 -0.78
CA VAL A 83 -5.19 15.05 0.02
C VAL A 83 -6.33 16.06 0.19
N ASP A 84 -6.04 17.35 0.17
CA ASP A 84 -7.05 18.40 0.21
C ASP A 84 -7.82 18.56 -1.12
N ARG A 85 -7.25 18.10 -2.24
CA ARG A 85 -7.86 18.21 -3.59
C ARG A 85 -8.48 16.92 -4.13
N TYR A 86 -8.03 15.76 -3.66
CA TYR A 86 -8.47 14.45 -4.13
C TYR A 86 -9.19 13.67 -3.04
N ASP A 87 -10.02 12.70 -3.45
CA ASP A 87 -10.65 11.78 -2.51
C ASP A 87 -9.59 10.97 -1.76
N ARG A 88 -9.52 11.18 -0.44
CA ARG A 88 -8.55 10.60 0.48
C ARG A 88 -8.44 9.08 0.34
N LYS A 89 -9.57 8.42 0.04
CA LYS A 89 -9.61 6.96 -0.11
C LYS A 89 -8.78 6.48 -1.29
N HIS A 90 -8.80 7.20 -2.41
CA HIS A 90 -8.04 6.84 -3.62
C HIS A 90 -6.54 7.05 -3.42
N VAL A 91 -6.16 8.15 -2.76
CA VAL A 91 -4.77 8.47 -2.44
C VAL A 91 -4.16 7.42 -1.50
N MET A 92 -4.94 6.97 -0.51
CA MET A 92 -4.52 5.92 0.42
C MET A 92 -4.34 4.57 -0.29
N MET A 93 -5.32 4.15 -1.12
CA MET A 93 -5.21 2.91 -1.90
C MET A 93 -4.00 2.90 -2.83
N LEU A 94 -3.67 4.03 -3.47
CA LEU A 94 -2.49 4.14 -4.33
C LEU A 94 -1.19 3.97 -3.54
N SER A 95 -1.13 4.52 -2.33
CA SER A 95 0.04 4.44 -1.45
C SER A 95 0.26 3.02 -0.94
N ASP A 96 -0.82 2.34 -0.54
CA ASP A 96 -0.79 0.93 -0.14
C ASP A 96 -0.36 0.03 -1.31
N LEU A 97 -0.86 0.30 -2.52
CA LEU A 97 -0.47 -0.43 -3.72
C LEU A 97 1.02 -0.24 -4.04
N ALA A 98 1.52 0.99 -3.95
CA ALA A 98 2.93 1.30 -4.16
C ALA A 98 3.82 0.56 -3.13
N ALA A 99 3.44 0.58 -1.85
CA ALA A 99 4.14 -0.15 -0.80
C ALA A 99 4.12 -1.68 -1.02
N GLY A 100 2.97 -2.21 -1.46
CA GLY A 100 2.81 -3.62 -1.82
C GLY A 100 3.71 -4.04 -2.99
N ILE A 101 3.79 -3.22 -4.05
CA ILE A 101 4.67 -3.45 -5.20
C ILE A 101 6.15 -3.44 -4.77
N ALA A 102 6.55 -2.46 -3.95
CA ALA A 102 7.92 -2.39 -3.43
C ALA A 102 8.27 -3.64 -2.61
N THR A 103 7.36 -4.08 -1.75
CA THR A 103 7.53 -5.30 -0.95
C THR A 103 7.64 -6.54 -1.82
N ALA A 104 6.78 -6.67 -2.83
CA ALA A 104 6.82 -7.78 -3.78
C ALA A 104 8.14 -7.81 -4.58
N ALA A 105 8.65 -6.65 -4.99
CA ALA A 105 9.93 -6.55 -5.67
C ALA A 105 11.08 -7.03 -4.76
N VAL A 106 11.15 -6.57 -3.50
CA VAL A 106 12.16 -7.05 -2.54
C VAL A 106 12.06 -8.55 -2.33
N LEU A 107 10.85 -9.09 -2.22
CA LEU A 107 10.61 -10.53 -2.05
C LEU A 107 11.15 -11.33 -3.25
N LEU A 108 10.86 -10.89 -4.47
CA LEU A 108 11.35 -11.55 -5.69
C LEU A 108 12.88 -11.52 -5.79
N LEU A 109 13.50 -10.40 -5.42
CA LEU A 109 14.95 -10.27 -5.40
C LEU A 109 15.59 -11.16 -4.33
N HIS A 110 14.96 -11.27 -3.16
CA HIS A 110 15.38 -12.16 -2.09
C HIS A 110 15.31 -13.63 -2.53
N THR A 111 14.18 -14.09 -3.08
CA THR A 111 14.02 -15.48 -3.51
C THR A 111 14.92 -15.84 -4.70
N SER A 112 15.28 -14.86 -5.53
CA SER A 112 16.23 -15.03 -6.63
C SER A 112 17.71 -15.00 -6.18
N GLY A 113 17.99 -14.73 -4.90
CA GLY A 113 19.35 -14.64 -4.36
C GLY A 113 20.16 -13.41 -4.82
N ASN A 114 19.52 -12.45 -5.50
CA ASN A 114 20.17 -11.24 -6.02
C ASN A 114 19.94 -10.01 -5.13
N LEU A 115 19.37 -10.20 -3.93
CA LEU A 115 19.10 -9.10 -3.02
C LEU A 115 20.42 -8.50 -2.52
N GLN A 116 20.56 -7.20 -2.76
CA GLN A 116 21.69 -6.39 -2.32
C GLN A 116 21.16 -5.18 -1.53
N VAL A 117 21.99 -4.65 -0.65
CA VAL A 117 21.62 -3.58 0.29
C VAL A 117 21.15 -2.31 -0.42
N TRP A 118 21.70 -1.99 -1.60
CA TRP A 118 21.25 -0.83 -2.37
C TRP A 118 19.78 -0.93 -2.83
N HIS A 119 19.26 -2.14 -3.02
CA HIS A 119 17.84 -2.32 -3.32
C HIS A 119 16.97 -1.87 -2.14
N LEU A 120 17.46 -2.05 -0.90
CA LEU A 120 16.76 -1.55 0.29
C LEU A 120 16.75 -0.03 0.34
N TYR A 121 17.82 0.64 -0.11
CA TYR A 121 17.84 2.11 -0.18
C TYR A 121 16.84 2.64 -1.21
N VAL A 122 16.78 2.02 -2.39
CA VAL A 122 15.83 2.40 -3.45
C VAL A 122 14.40 2.16 -3.00
N THR A 123 14.10 0.99 -2.43
CA THR A 123 12.75 0.68 -1.97
C THR A 123 12.35 1.50 -0.76
N ALA A 124 13.27 1.78 0.17
CA ALA A 124 13.05 2.72 1.27
C ALA A 124 12.72 4.13 0.78
N ALA A 125 13.45 4.62 -0.22
CA ALA A 125 13.18 5.94 -0.80
C ALA A 125 11.82 6.01 -1.50
N PHE A 126 11.50 4.96 -2.24
CA PHE A 126 10.22 4.82 -2.89
C PHE A 126 9.09 4.77 -1.86
N THR A 127 9.15 3.87 -0.87
CA THR A 127 8.09 3.75 0.14
C THR A 127 7.96 5.00 1.00
N GLY A 128 9.06 5.65 1.38
CA GLY A 128 9.05 6.93 2.12
C GLY A 128 8.25 8.01 1.40
N THR A 129 8.38 8.10 0.07
CA THR A 129 7.62 9.05 -0.76
C THR A 129 6.10 8.86 -0.60
N PHE A 130 5.64 7.60 -0.60
CA PHE A 130 4.21 7.25 -0.48
C PHE A 130 3.71 7.22 0.96
N GLN A 131 4.59 6.99 1.94
CA GLN A 131 4.17 6.86 3.34
C GLN A 131 3.58 8.18 3.89
N ALA A 132 4.02 9.33 3.37
CA ALA A 132 3.47 10.63 3.73
C ALA A 132 1.95 10.74 3.49
N PHE A 133 1.44 9.98 2.52
CA PHE A 133 0.02 9.99 2.13
C PHE A 133 -0.86 9.06 2.98
N GLN A 134 -0.27 8.23 3.86
CA GLN A 134 -1.03 7.35 4.76
C GLN A 134 -1.52 8.05 6.04
N PHE A 135 -0.88 9.15 6.46
CA PHE A 135 -1.23 9.88 7.70
C PHE A 135 -2.65 10.49 7.77
N PRO A 136 -3.32 10.92 6.67
CA PRO A 136 -4.69 11.46 6.75
C PRO A 136 -5.77 10.41 7.06
N ALA A 137 -5.41 9.13 7.13
CA ALA A 137 -6.34 8.05 7.46
C ALA A 137 -6.80 8.07 8.93
N TYR A 138 -6.07 8.80 9.79
CA TYR A 138 -6.32 8.86 11.23
C TYR A 138 -6.98 10.17 11.70
N SER A 139 -7.29 11.10 10.79
CA SER A 139 -7.90 12.41 11.08
C SER A 139 -9.01 12.76 10.11
#